data_AF-A0A8J4E5T2-F1
#
_entry.id   AF-A0A8J4E5T2-F1
#
_cell.length_a   1.000
_cell.length_b   1.000
_cell.length_c   1.000
_cell.angle_alpha   90.00
_cell.angle_beta   90.00
_cell.angle_gamma   90.00
#
_symmetry.space_group_name_H-M   'P 1'
#
loop_
_entity.id
_entity.type
_entity.pdbx_description
1 polymer ?
#
loop_
_entity_poly.entity_id
_entity_poly.type
_entity_poly.pdbx_seq_one_letter_code
_entity_poly.pdbx_strand_id
1 'polypeptide(L)'
;MAVVDRLGVVVARARIEATPTGLRELLAVLAGLLKSHTHGRKQVPVAIETNRGLLVEALRGRQQPVFQIPPSTVAVHRRRL
;
A
#
# COMPACT_ATOMS: atom_id res chain seq x y z
N MET A 1 5.32 0.69 4.29
CA MET A 1 4.40 1.17 3.24
C MET A 1 4.97 2.44 2.63
N ALA A 2 4.88 2.59 1.32
CA ALA A 2 5.13 3.84 0.62
C ALA A 2 3.94 4.15 -0.30
N VAL A 3 3.63 5.42 -0.48
CA VAL A 3 2.68 5.91 -1.49
C VAL A 3 3.52 6.49 -2.61
N VAL A 4 3.28 6.03 -3.82
CA VAL A 4 3.94 6.51 -5.03
C VAL A 4 2.93 7.16 -5.95
N ASP A 5 3.34 8.24 -6.63
CA ASP A 5 2.54 8.83 -7.70
C ASP A 5 2.72 8.08 -9.03
N ARG A 6 2.06 8.57 -10.09
CA ARG A 6 2.13 7.97 -11.44
C ARG A 6 3.52 8.05 -12.08
N LEU A 7 4.39 8.93 -11.59
CA LEU A 7 5.77 9.07 -12.07
C LEU A 7 6.73 8.15 -11.27
N GLY A 8 6.22 7.38 -10.31
CA GLY A 8 7.02 6.52 -9.44
C GLY A 8 7.69 7.28 -8.29
N VAL A 9 7.32 8.54 -8.05
CA VAL A 9 7.89 9.34 -6.96
C VAL A 9 7.20 8.98 -5.66
N VAL A 10 7.99 8.74 -4.60
CA VAL A 10 7.46 8.50 -3.25
C VAL A 10 6.93 9.81 -2.67
N VAL A 11 5.61 9.90 -2.51
CA VAL A 11 4.92 11.07 -1.94
C VAL A 11 4.57 10.90 -0.47
N ALA A 12 4.62 9.68 0.05
CA ALA A 12 4.48 9.39 1.48
C ALA A 12 5.15 8.07 1.85
N ARG A 13 5.65 7.95 3.09
CA ARG A 13 6.14 6.68 3.64
C ARG A 13 5.72 6.51 5.10
N ALA A 14 5.34 5.29 5.47
CA ALA A 14 4.99 4.93 6.83
C ALA A 14 5.41 3.49 7.12
N ARG A 15 5.92 3.22 8.32
CA ARG A 15 6.03 1.85 8.83
C ARG A 15 4.66 1.47 9.37
N ILE A 16 4.09 0.39 8.86
CA ILE A 16 2.78 -0.11 9.26
C ILE A 16 2.94 -1.56 9.67
N GLU A 17 2.62 -1.84 10.93
CA GLU A 17 2.65 -3.18 11.48
C GLU A 17 1.42 -3.99 11.02
N ALA A 18 1.57 -5.31 10.88
CA ALA A 18 0.48 -6.19 10.47
C ALA A 18 -0.49 -6.51 11.63
N THR A 19 -0.96 -5.47 12.31
CA THR A 19 -1.88 -5.53 13.45
C THR A 19 -3.20 -4.84 13.11
N PRO A 20 -4.28 -5.03 13.90
CA PRO A 20 -5.52 -4.28 13.71
C PRO A 20 -5.34 -2.76 13.77
N THR A 21 -4.40 -2.28 14.60
CA THR A 21 -4.04 -0.85 14.66
C THR A 21 -3.36 -0.39 13.38
N GLY A 22 -2.35 -1.13 12.90
CA GLY A 22 -1.70 -0.80 11.63
C GLY A 22 -2.64 -0.88 10.43
N LEU A 23 -3.63 -1.77 10.45
CA LEU A 23 -4.69 -1.78 9.43
C LEU A 23 -5.50 -0.47 9.44
N ARG A 24 -5.86 0.06 10.61
CA ARG A 24 -6.57 1.34 10.71
C ARG A 24 -5.71 2.50 10.18
N GLU A 25 -4.42 2.51 10.52
CA GLU A 25 -3.47 3.50 10.00
C GLU A 25 -3.36 3.45 8.48
N LEU A 26 -3.25 2.25 7.90
CA LEU A 26 -3.22 2.04 6.45
C LEU A 26 -4.48 2.61 5.79
N LEU A 27 -5.66 2.29 6.34
CA LEU A 27 -6.92 2.78 5.80
C LEU A 27 -7.05 4.30 5.92
N ALA A 28 -6.53 4.91 6.99
CA ALA A 28 -6.50 6.36 7.16
C ALA A 28 -5.60 7.03 6.11
N VAL A 29 -4.42 6.45 5.82
CA VAL A 29 -3.53 6.92 4.75
C VAL A 29 -4.25 6.85 3.40
N LEU A 30 -4.87 5.71 3.08
CA LEU A 30 -5.61 5.54 1.83
C LEU A 30 -6.77 6.54 1.72
N ALA A 31 -7.50 6.81 2.80
CA ALA A 31 -8.55 7.82 2.82
C ALA A 31 -8.01 9.24 2.60
N GLY A 32 -6.84 9.57 3.15
CA GLY A 32 -6.18 10.85 2.96
C GLY A 32 -5.77 11.12 1.50
N LEU A 33 -5.49 10.08 0.72
CA LEU A 33 -5.17 10.19 -0.72
C LEU A 33 -6.41 10.51 -1.59
N LEU A 34 -7.62 10.33 -1.06
CA LEU A 34 -8.88 10.52 -1.79
C LEU A 34 -9.43 11.95 -1.71
N LYS A 35 -8.67 12.90 -1.15
CA LYS A 35 -9.11 14.29 -0.98
C LYS A 35 -9.38 15.02 -2.31
N SER A 36 -8.83 14.52 -3.42
CA SER A 36 -9.30 14.91 -4.76
C SER A 36 -10.51 14.03 -5.10
N HIS A 37 -11.72 14.59 -5.03
CA HIS A 37 -13.01 13.94 -5.30
C HIS A 37 -13.13 13.27 -6.69
N THR A 38 -12.07 13.33 -7.50
CA THR A 38 -11.99 12.77 -8.84
C THR A 38 -11.70 11.27 -8.83
N HIS A 39 -11.13 10.71 -7.75
CA HIS A 39 -10.73 9.30 -7.69
C HIS A 39 -11.22 8.60 -6.42
N GLY A 40 -11.91 7.46 -6.60
CA GLY A 40 -12.37 6.61 -5.50
C GLY A 40 -11.30 5.65 -5.00
N ARG A 41 -11.42 5.13 -3.77
CA ARG A 41 -10.39 4.27 -3.14
C ARG A 41 -9.91 3.11 -4.00
N LYS A 42 -10.83 2.50 -4.76
CA LYS A 42 -10.54 1.35 -5.64
C LYS A 42 -9.67 1.71 -6.85
N GLN A 43 -9.42 2.99 -7.11
CA GLN A 43 -8.54 3.47 -8.18
C GLN A 43 -7.10 3.67 -7.71
N VAL A 44 -6.81 3.44 -6.42
CA VAL A 44 -5.46 3.53 -5.84
C VAL A 44 -4.90 2.11 -5.70
N PRO A 45 -4.13 1.59 -6.67
CA PRO A 45 -3.54 0.27 -6.54
C PRO A 45 -2.54 0.22 -5.38
N VAL A 46 -2.59 -0.84 -4.57
CA VAL A 46 -1.71 -1.03 -3.42
C VAL A 46 -0.71 -2.13 -3.74
N ALA A 47 0.58 -1.82 -3.75
CA ALA A 47 1.63 -2.81 -3.96
C ALA A 47 2.20 -3.29 -2.61
N ILE A 48 2.28 -4.61 -2.38
CA ILE A 48 2.69 -5.23 -1.11
C ILE A 48 3.71 -6.36 -1.37
N GLU A 49 4.75 -6.43 -0.55
CA GLU A 49 5.84 -7.43 -0.67
C GLU A 49 5.38 -8.88 -0.34
N THR A 50 4.36 -9.01 0.51
CA THR A 50 3.73 -10.29 0.87
C THR A 50 2.40 -10.47 0.14
N ASN A 51 2.06 -11.72 -0.19
CA ASN A 51 0.76 -12.12 -0.74
C ASN A 51 -0.22 -12.68 0.29
N ARG A 52 0.19 -12.75 1.56
CA ARG A 52 -0.55 -13.33 2.68
C ARG A 52 -0.43 -12.43 3.92
N GLY A 53 -1.35 -12.63 4.86
CA GLY A 53 -1.37 -11.95 6.15
C GLY A 53 -2.49 -10.91 6.28
N LEU A 54 -2.70 -10.43 7.51
CA LEU A 54 -3.86 -9.63 7.90
C LEU A 54 -4.16 -8.47 6.95
N LEU A 55 -3.12 -7.71 6.55
CA LEU A 55 -3.30 -6.54 5.70
C LEU A 55 -3.76 -6.92 4.29
N VAL A 56 -3.18 -7.98 3.69
CA VAL A 56 -3.55 -8.42 2.34
C VAL A 56 -5.00 -8.92 2.32
N GLU A 57 -5.38 -9.74 3.30
CA GLU A 57 -6.74 -10.27 3.40
C GLU A 57 -7.77 -9.17 3.66
N ALA A 58 -7.44 -8.21 4.54
CA ALA A 58 -8.32 -7.08 4.83
C ALA A 58 -8.52 -6.12 3.63
N LEU A 59 -7.51 -5.97 2.77
CA LEU A 59 -7.59 -5.18 1.54
C LEU A 59 -8.38 -5.91 0.46
N ARG A 60 -8.12 -7.20 0.25
CA ARG A 60 -8.86 -8.05 -0.69
C ARG A 60 -10.34 -8.17 -0.33
N GLY A 61 -10.65 -8.38 0.95
CA GLY A 61 -12.03 -8.40 1.45
C GLY A 61 -12.79 -7.09 1.21
N ARG A 62 -12.07 -5.97 1.06
CA ARG A 62 -12.63 -4.66 0.70
C ARG A 62 -12.59 -4.37 -0.79
N GLN A 63 -12.20 -5.33 -1.63
CA GLN A 63 -12.01 -5.17 -3.08
C GLN A 63 -11.03 -4.03 -3.44
N GLN A 64 -9.99 -3.84 -2.63
CA GLN A 64 -8.88 -2.96 -2.99
C GLN A 64 -8.00 -3.68 -4.02
N PRO A 65 -7.57 -3.03 -5.12
CA PRO A 65 -6.59 -3.64 -6.01
C PRO A 65 -5.25 -3.79 -5.27
N VAL A 66 -4.78 -5.03 -5.12
CA VAL A 66 -3.51 -5.36 -4.47
C VAL A 66 -2.60 -6.06 -5.46
N PHE A 67 -1.40 -5.53 -5.63
CA PHE A 67 -0.34 -6.13 -6.46
C PHE A 67 0.77 -6.65 -5.57
N GLN A 68 1.23 -7.87 -5.84
CA GLN A 68 2.38 -8.41 -5.13
C GLN A 68 3.67 -7.85 -5.74
N ILE A 69 4.59 -7.39 -4.89
CA ILE A 69 5.98 -7.15 -5.29
C ILE A 69 6.81 -8.35 -4.82
N PRO A 70 7.52 -9.05 -5.69
CA PRO A 70 8.37 -10.17 -5.28
C PRO A 70 9.43 -9.72 -4.24
N PRO A 71 9.64 -10.45 -3.14
CA PRO A 71 10.66 -10.11 -2.15
C PRO A 71 12.08 -9.98 -2.74
N SER A 72 12.39 -10.78 -3.76
CA SER A 72 13.64 -10.68 -4.52
C SER A 72 13.81 -9.32 -5.21
N THR A 73 12.74 -8.75 -5.76
CA THR A 73 12.73 -7.41 -6.36
C THR A 73 12.96 -6.33 -5.30
N VAL A 74 12.32 -6.46 -4.14
CA VAL A 74 12.51 -5.51 -3.02
C VAL A 74 13.93 -5.59 -2.45
N ALA A 75 14.50 -6.78 -2.34
CA ALA A 75 15.87 -6.97 -1.86
C ALA A 75 16.91 -6.27 -2.76
N VAL A 76 16.74 -6.35 -4.09
CA VAL A 76 17.59 -5.61 -5.04
C VAL A 76 17.43 -4.10 -4.88
N HIS A 77 16.19 -3.63 -4.67
CA HIS A 77 15.93 -2.21 -4.45
C HIS A 77 16.55 -1.70 -3.14
N ARG A 78 16.43 -2.45 -2.04
CA ARG A 78 17.06 -2.12 -0.73
C ARG A 78 18.58 -2.02 -0.82
N ARG A 79 19.24 -2.80 -1.69
CA ARG A 79 20.70 -2.71 -1.90
C ARG A 79 21.15 -1.44 -2.61
N ARG A 80 20.24 -0.70 -3.26
CA ARG A 80 20.54 0.51 -4.04
C ARG A 80 20.17 1.81 -3.30
N LEU A 81 19.56 1.70 -2.11
CA LEU A 81 19.22 2.79 -1.20
C LEU A 81 20.28 2.89 -0.11
#